data_AF-A0A418WUZ2-F1
#
_entry.id   AF-A0A418WUZ2-F1
#
_cell.length_a   1.000
_cell.length_b   1.000
_cell.length_c   1.000
_cell.angle_alpha   90.00
_cell.angle_beta   90.00
_cell.angle_gamma   90.00
#
_symmetry.space_group_name_H-M   'P 1'
#
loop_
_entity.id
_entity.type
_entity.pdbx_description
1 polymer ?
#
loop_
_entity_poly.entity_id
_entity_poly.type
_entity_poly.pdbx_seq_one_letter_code
_entity_poly.pdbx_strand_id
1 'polypeptide(L)'
;MDSLITASARALAAGDALGALKRVALRDDPPALALRGIAMAQLGEHPRARELLRRAARGFGAHEELARARCVVAEAEVALAMRDLGGSLHSLRALAAASATLEAHGDRANALQARLIAARRLLLLGRLDEAAAALARLDASGLPPSLVAVAELTAAELALRSLHIGAARNALARAHDAADRACVPALLAEVAEARAALDRPAARRLVAGGEQALRLDEVAALLASDALVVDACRRGLGVGTAWRPLARRPVLFALARALAEAWPGDVDREALIACAFRTRHPNESHRARLRVEIGRLRALVTTLAHIEATAGGFILRPCGECAVVVLEPPIDGDQASLVALLSDGAAWSTSALALALGASQRTVQRALVELEAAGRARSIGRARSRRWLSPPLAGFTTILLLPAALPIG
;
A
#
# COMPACT_ATOMS: atom_id res chain seq x y z
N MET A 1 -27.39 32.29 -7.00
CA MET A 1 -26.14 31.50 -6.96
C MET A 1 -25.08 32.28 -7.74
N ASP A 2 -23.91 32.53 -7.17
CA ASP A 2 -22.87 33.37 -7.76
C ASP A 2 -22.29 32.74 -9.04
N SER A 3 -22.42 33.44 -10.18
CA SER A 3 -22.06 32.94 -11.50
C SER A 3 -20.58 32.59 -11.63
N LEU A 4 -19.70 33.32 -10.93
CA LEU A 4 -18.26 33.07 -10.94
C LEU A 4 -17.92 31.77 -10.19
N ILE A 5 -18.56 31.53 -9.05
CA ILE A 5 -18.39 30.30 -8.27
C ILE A 5 -18.84 29.09 -9.09
N THR A 6 -20.00 29.17 -9.76
CA THR A 6 -20.49 28.08 -10.60
C THR A 6 -19.59 27.82 -11.81
N ALA A 7 -19.09 28.88 -12.46
CA ALA A 7 -18.17 28.75 -13.59
C ALA A 7 -16.82 28.15 -13.17
N SER A 8 -16.29 28.55 -12.00
CA SER A 8 -15.06 27.97 -11.45
C SER A 8 -15.22 26.51 -11.04
N ALA A 9 -16.35 26.14 -10.43
CA ALA A 9 -16.63 24.74 -10.11
C ALA A 9 -16.68 23.87 -11.38
N ARG A 10 -17.30 24.37 -12.47
CA ARG A 10 -17.29 23.68 -13.77
C ARG A 10 -15.88 23.57 -14.36
N ALA A 11 -15.09 24.62 -14.30
CA ALA A 11 -13.69 24.60 -14.75
C ALA A 11 -12.88 23.53 -14.00
N LEU A 12 -13.00 23.46 -12.67
CA LEU A 12 -12.32 22.44 -11.86
C LEU A 12 -12.79 21.01 -12.17
N ALA A 13 -14.09 20.81 -12.42
CA ALA A 13 -14.63 19.51 -12.81
C ALA A 13 -14.06 19.03 -14.16
N ALA A 14 -13.68 19.95 -15.05
CA ALA A 14 -13.00 19.67 -16.31
C ALA A 14 -11.46 19.67 -16.20
N GLY A 15 -10.90 19.85 -15.00
CA GLY A 15 -9.44 19.90 -14.78
C GLY A 15 -8.76 21.24 -15.10
N ASP A 16 -9.52 22.30 -15.40
CA ASP A 16 -9.00 23.65 -15.67
C ASP A 16 -8.78 24.45 -14.38
N ALA A 17 -7.76 24.06 -13.62
CA ALA A 17 -7.37 24.73 -12.37
C ALA A 17 -7.04 26.22 -12.57
N LEU A 18 -6.33 26.55 -13.65
CA LEU A 18 -5.92 27.93 -13.94
C LEU A 18 -7.12 28.81 -14.31
N GLY A 19 -8.05 28.31 -15.12
CA GLY A 19 -9.29 29.03 -15.43
C GLY A 19 -10.17 29.20 -14.21
N ALA A 20 -10.23 28.24 -13.30
CA ALA A 20 -10.91 28.43 -12.02
C ALA A 20 -10.27 29.56 -11.21
N LEU A 21 -8.94 29.57 -11.07
CA LEU A 21 -8.20 30.60 -10.33
C LEU A 21 -8.40 32.00 -10.93
N LYS A 22 -8.40 32.15 -12.27
CA LYS A 22 -8.66 33.43 -12.94
C LYS A 22 -9.97 34.11 -12.49
N ARG A 23 -10.95 33.32 -12.06
CA ARG A 23 -12.28 33.81 -11.66
C ARG A 23 -12.42 34.07 -10.16
N VAL A 24 -11.66 33.36 -9.31
CA VAL A 24 -11.82 33.43 -7.84
C VAL A 24 -10.57 33.86 -7.06
N ALA A 25 -9.42 34.12 -7.70
CA ALA A 25 -8.15 34.35 -7.03
C ALA A 25 -8.14 35.50 -6.00
N LEU A 26 -8.91 36.57 -6.28
CA LEU A 26 -8.97 37.78 -5.44
C LEU A 26 -10.05 37.74 -4.36
N ARG A 27 -10.75 36.60 -4.24
CA ARG A 27 -11.86 36.44 -3.30
C ARG A 27 -11.42 35.62 -2.09
N ASP A 28 -11.92 36.03 -0.93
CA ASP A 28 -11.65 35.43 0.37
C ASP A 28 -12.92 34.94 1.08
N ASP A 29 -14.08 34.95 0.41
CA ASP A 29 -15.29 34.29 0.91
C ASP A 29 -15.14 32.76 0.92
N PRO A 30 -15.86 32.03 1.80
CA PRO A 30 -15.64 30.60 1.98
C PRO A 30 -15.79 29.75 0.70
N PRO A 31 -16.80 29.95 -0.18
CA PRO A 31 -16.88 29.29 -1.47
C PRO A 31 -15.64 29.52 -2.36
N ALA A 32 -15.17 30.77 -2.48
CA ALA A 32 -13.98 31.07 -3.27
C ALA A 32 -12.72 30.41 -2.69
N LEU A 33 -12.55 30.43 -1.37
CA LEU A 33 -11.44 29.74 -0.69
C LEU A 33 -11.46 28.24 -0.94
N ALA A 34 -12.64 27.60 -0.92
CA ALA A 34 -12.78 26.17 -1.20
C ALA A 34 -12.34 25.84 -2.63
N LEU A 35 -12.81 26.60 -3.61
CA LEU A 35 -12.46 26.40 -5.03
C LEU A 35 -10.98 26.67 -5.29
N ARG A 36 -10.38 27.71 -4.69
CA ARG A 36 -8.93 27.95 -4.75
C ARG A 36 -8.16 26.80 -4.13
N GLY A 37 -8.65 26.25 -3.01
CA GLY A 37 -8.06 25.08 -2.37
C GLY A 37 -8.00 23.87 -3.30
N ILE A 38 -9.11 23.55 -3.97
CA ILE A 38 -9.18 22.46 -4.95
C ILE A 38 -8.26 22.73 -6.15
N ALA A 39 -8.24 23.95 -6.68
CA ALA A 39 -7.35 24.34 -7.77
C ALA A 39 -5.86 24.14 -7.41
N MET A 40 -5.46 24.59 -6.21
CA MET A 40 -4.09 24.40 -5.71
C MET A 40 -3.76 22.92 -5.56
N ALA A 41 -4.72 22.08 -5.14
CA ALA A 41 -4.51 20.64 -5.07
C ALA A 41 -4.27 20.00 -6.45
N GLN A 42 -5.03 20.40 -7.47
CA GLN A 42 -4.83 19.94 -8.86
C GLN A 42 -3.48 20.37 -9.44
N LEU A 43 -2.91 21.47 -8.95
CA LEU A 43 -1.58 21.96 -9.33
C LEU A 43 -0.44 21.35 -8.48
N GLY A 44 -0.73 20.47 -7.52
CA GLY A 44 0.27 19.86 -6.64
C GLY A 44 0.65 20.68 -5.40
N GLU A 45 0.07 21.86 -5.21
CA GLU A 45 0.31 22.77 -4.08
C GLU A 45 -0.48 22.35 -2.82
N HIS A 46 -0.28 21.11 -2.39
CA HIS A 46 -1.07 20.48 -1.33
C HIS A 46 -1.03 21.19 0.03
N PRO A 47 0.12 21.70 0.54
CA PRO A 47 0.13 22.43 1.81
C PRO A 47 -0.78 23.66 1.79
N ARG A 48 -0.76 24.40 0.68
CA ARG A 48 -1.59 25.60 0.50
C ARG A 48 -3.05 25.25 0.29
N ALA A 49 -3.33 24.22 -0.51
CA ALA A 49 -4.68 23.69 -0.70
C ALA A 49 -5.35 23.37 0.64
N ARG A 50 -4.65 22.64 1.51
CA ARG A 50 -5.15 22.26 2.84
C ARG A 50 -5.47 23.47 3.73
N GLU A 51 -4.61 24.49 3.72
CA GLU A 51 -4.84 25.71 4.48
C GLU A 51 -6.12 26.43 4.02
N LEU A 52 -6.29 26.58 2.70
CA LEU A 52 -7.46 27.23 2.11
C LEU A 52 -8.75 26.47 2.41
N LEU A 53 -8.75 25.14 2.28
CA LEU A 53 -9.91 24.29 2.58
C LEU A 53 -10.31 24.36 4.05
N ARG A 54 -9.34 24.38 4.97
CA ARG A 54 -9.61 24.57 6.42
C ARG A 54 -10.15 25.94 6.75
N ARG A 55 -9.70 26.98 6.04
CA ARG A 55 -10.24 28.34 6.21
C ARG A 55 -11.67 28.42 5.67
N ALA A 56 -11.93 27.84 4.49
CA ALA A 56 -13.27 27.74 3.93
C ALA A 56 -14.23 27.00 4.88
N ALA A 57 -13.86 25.81 5.34
CA ALA A 57 -14.67 25.01 6.26
C ALA A 57 -15.05 25.76 7.55
N ARG A 58 -14.13 26.57 8.09
CA ARG A 58 -14.38 27.41 9.27
C ARG A 58 -15.21 28.66 8.98
N GLY A 59 -15.22 29.14 7.75
CA GLY A 59 -15.97 30.32 7.34
C GLY A 59 -17.44 30.03 7.00
N PHE A 60 -17.80 28.78 6.73
CA PHE A 60 -19.20 28.37 6.49
C PHE A 60 -20.02 28.34 7.79
N GLY A 61 -21.15 29.04 7.82
CA GLY A 61 -22.04 29.17 8.98
C GLY A 61 -22.88 27.91 9.24
N ALA A 62 -23.49 27.76 10.42
CA ALA A 62 -24.11 26.51 10.90
C ALA A 62 -25.06 25.82 9.88
N HIS A 63 -25.82 26.59 9.11
CA HIS A 63 -26.77 26.08 8.10
C HIS A 63 -26.13 25.64 6.77
N GLU A 64 -24.83 25.90 6.57
CA GLU A 64 -24.08 25.54 5.36
C GLU A 64 -23.37 24.17 5.50
N GLU A 65 -24.07 23.19 6.08
CA GLU A 65 -23.49 21.87 6.37
C GLU A 65 -23.03 21.13 5.11
N LEU A 66 -23.76 21.26 3.99
CA LEU A 66 -23.38 20.71 2.70
C LEU A 66 -22.01 21.24 2.23
N ALA A 67 -21.78 22.56 2.35
CA ALA A 67 -20.54 23.18 1.92
C ALA A 67 -19.36 22.79 2.82
N ARG A 68 -19.60 22.66 4.13
CA ARG A 68 -18.60 22.11 5.07
C ARG A 68 -18.26 20.66 4.75
N ALA A 69 -19.25 19.81 4.48
CA ALA A 69 -19.02 18.41 4.14
C ALA A 69 -18.16 18.27 2.87
N ARG A 70 -18.42 19.08 1.84
CA ARG A 70 -17.57 19.16 0.63
C ARG A 70 -16.13 19.55 0.96
N CYS A 71 -15.93 20.54 1.85
CA CYS A 71 -14.59 20.94 2.28
C CYS A 71 -13.86 19.82 3.02
N VAL A 72 -14.56 19.05 3.86
CA VAL A 72 -13.98 17.89 4.56
C VAL A 72 -13.52 16.83 3.56
N VAL A 73 -14.34 16.52 2.55
CA VAL A 73 -13.97 15.55 1.50
C VAL A 73 -12.77 16.03 0.70
N ALA A 74 -12.77 17.30 0.27
CA ALA A 74 -11.64 17.88 -0.46
C ALA A 74 -10.35 17.93 0.39
N GLU A 75 -10.45 18.27 1.68
CA GLU A 75 -9.28 18.26 2.58
C GLU A 75 -8.75 16.85 2.79
N ALA A 76 -9.63 15.85 2.88
CA ALA A 76 -9.24 14.46 3.04
C ALA A 76 -8.51 13.90 1.82
N GLU A 77 -8.91 14.28 0.60
CA GLU A 77 -8.17 13.96 -0.63
C GLU A 77 -6.75 14.55 -0.59
N VAL A 78 -6.63 15.83 -0.21
CA VAL A 78 -5.33 16.51 -0.06
C VAL A 78 -4.47 15.84 1.01
N ALA A 79 -5.06 15.45 2.14
CA ALA A 79 -4.35 14.74 3.20
C ALA A 79 -3.84 13.37 2.72
N LEU A 80 -4.64 12.66 1.93
CA LEU A 80 -4.25 11.38 1.33
C LEU A 80 -3.08 11.54 0.35
N ALA A 81 -3.13 12.55 -0.53
CA ALA A 81 -2.04 12.88 -1.46
C ALA A 81 -0.74 13.24 -0.71
N MET A 82 -0.85 13.96 0.41
CA MET A 82 0.27 14.30 1.29
C MET A 82 0.75 13.15 2.19
N ARG A 83 0.12 11.97 2.10
CA ARG A 83 0.37 10.84 3.01
C ARG A 83 0.28 11.26 4.49
N ASP A 84 -0.62 12.19 4.80
CA ASP A 84 -0.94 12.57 6.17
C ASP A 84 -2.06 11.66 6.67
N LEU A 85 -1.66 10.62 7.41
CA LEU A 85 -2.57 9.57 7.86
C LEU A 85 -2.95 9.70 9.35
N GLY A 86 -2.46 10.71 10.07
CA GLY A 86 -2.63 10.79 11.53
C GLY A 86 -3.77 11.68 12.04
N GLY A 87 -4.40 12.49 11.18
CA GLY A 87 -5.33 13.53 11.62
C GLY A 87 -6.77 13.06 11.87
N SER A 88 -7.39 13.63 12.91
CA SER A 88 -8.79 13.35 13.27
C SER A 88 -9.80 13.83 12.21
N LEU A 89 -9.52 14.95 11.54
CA LEU A 89 -10.40 15.61 10.56
C LEU A 89 -10.61 14.80 9.26
N HIS A 90 -9.68 13.91 8.92
CA HIS A 90 -9.78 12.99 7.76
C HIS A 90 -9.76 11.53 8.23
N SER A 91 -10.20 11.30 9.47
CA SER A 91 -10.44 9.95 9.99
C SER A 91 -11.60 9.29 9.23
N LEU A 92 -11.64 7.95 9.26
CA LEU A 92 -12.75 7.18 8.65
C LEU A 92 -14.12 7.60 9.20
N ARG A 93 -14.18 8.00 10.49
CA ARG A 93 -15.42 8.50 11.11
C ARG A 93 -15.85 9.86 10.54
N ALA A 94 -14.91 10.79 10.38
CA ALA A 94 -15.19 12.10 9.79
C ALA A 94 -15.65 11.98 8.34
N LEU A 95 -15.00 11.10 7.56
CA LEU A 95 -15.40 10.80 6.18
C LEU A 95 -16.79 10.15 6.12
N ALA A 96 -17.11 9.22 7.02
CA ALA A 96 -18.43 8.61 7.08
C ALA A 96 -19.52 9.65 7.41
N ALA A 97 -19.27 10.54 8.37
CA ALA A 97 -20.19 11.62 8.71
C ALA A 97 -20.41 12.58 7.54
N ALA A 98 -19.33 13.03 6.89
CA ALA A 98 -19.42 13.89 5.70
C ALA A 98 -20.18 13.20 4.55
N SER A 99 -19.91 11.91 4.29
CA SER A 99 -20.63 11.12 3.28
C SER A 99 -22.13 11.07 3.59
N ALA A 100 -22.53 10.85 4.84
CA ALA A 100 -23.94 10.80 5.23
C ALA A 100 -24.64 12.15 5.03
N THR A 101 -23.99 13.25 5.42
CA THR A 101 -24.51 14.61 5.17
C THR A 101 -24.67 14.87 3.67
N LEU A 102 -23.68 14.51 2.84
CA LEU A 102 -23.73 14.71 1.39
C LEU A 102 -24.86 13.91 0.74
N GLU A 103 -25.04 12.66 1.16
CA GLU A 103 -26.09 11.78 0.66
C GLU A 103 -27.49 12.27 1.04
N ALA A 104 -27.68 12.73 2.28
CA ALA A 104 -28.93 13.35 2.74
C ALA A 104 -29.32 14.58 1.92
N HIS A 105 -28.34 15.29 1.34
CA HIS A 105 -28.54 16.45 0.48
C HIS A 105 -28.55 16.12 -1.03
N GLY A 106 -28.51 14.83 -1.40
CA GLY A 106 -28.51 14.38 -2.79
C GLY A 106 -27.18 14.56 -3.54
N ASP A 107 -26.10 14.95 -2.86
CA ASP A 107 -24.77 15.11 -3.46
C ASP A 107 -24.02 13.77 -3.55
N ARG A 108 -24.54 12.89 -4.40
CA ARG A 108 -24.05 11.51 -4.56
C ARG A 108 -22.59 11.43 -5.02
N ALA A 109 -22.15 12.37 -5.86
CA ALA A 109 -20.79 12.37 -6.39
C ALA A 109 -19.75 12.61 -5.27
N ASN A 110 -19.95 13.63 -4.43
CA ASN A 110 -19.05 13.89 -3.32
C ASN A 110 -19.17 12.85 -2.20
N ALA A 111 -20.38 12.28 -1.99
CA ALA A 111 -20.56 11.16 -1.07
C ALA A 111 -19.75 9.93 -1.53
N LEU A 112 -19.77 9.59 -2.83
CA LEU A 112 -18.93 8.52 -3.36
C LEU A 112 -17.44 8.85 -3.19
N GLN A 113 -17.02 10.08 -3.52
CA GLN A 113 -15.62 10.50 -3.35
C GLN A 113 -15.14 10.30 -1.90
N ALA A 114 -15.98 10.64 -0.91
CA ALA A 114 -15.66 10.41 0.50
C ALA A 114 -15.40 8.93 0.81
N ARG A 115 -16.23 8.03 0.27
CA ARG A 115 -16.08 6.58 0.46
C ARG A 115 -14.87 6.02 -0.29
N LEU A 116 -14.56 6.54 -1.48
CA LEU A 116 -13.35 6.19 -2.24
C LEU A 116 -12.07 6.62 -1.51
N ILE A 117 -12.04 7.84 -0.95
CA ILE A 117 -10.93 8.30 -0.11
C ILE A 117 -10.73 7.36 1.09
N ALA A 118 -11.83 6.95 1.73
CA ALA A 118 -11.77 5.99 2.83
C ALA A 118 -11.18 4.63 2.40
N ALA A 119 -11.60 4.10 1.24
CA ALA A 119 -11.06 2.86 0.69
C ALA A 119 -9.56 2.97 0.34
N ARG A 120 -9.16 4.02 -0.38
CA ARG A 120 -7.74 4.28 -0.73
C ARG A 120 -6.87 4.46 0.51
N ARG A 121 -7.40 5.10 1.55
CA ARG A 121 -6.73 5.20 2.86
C ARG A 121 -6.52 3.82 3.50
N LEU A 122 -7.53 2.95 3.46
CA LEU A 122 -7.41 1.58 3.99
C LEU A 122 -6.35 0.78 3.22
N LEU A 123 -6.30 0.93 1.89
CA LEU A 123 -5.25 0.34 1.06
C LEU A 123 -3.86 0.85 1.47
N LEU A 124 -3.64 2.16 1.58
CA LEU A 124 -2.33 2.70 2.03
C LEU A 124 -1.89 2.15 3.40
N LEU A 125 -2.84 1.84 4.28
CA LEU A 125 -2.59 1.24 5.59
C LEU A 125 -2.48 -0.30 5.56
N GLY A 126 -2.61 -0.92 4.39
CA GLY A 126 -2.57 -2.37 4.22
C GLY A 126 -3.82 -3.12 4.68
N ARG A 127 -4.90 -2.43 5.02
CA ARG A 127 -6.15 -3.03 5.55
C ARG A 127 -7.04 -3.52 4.41
N LEU A 128 -6.58 -4.57 3.71
CA LEU A 128 -7.17 -5.04 2.45
C LEU A 128 -8.62 -5.53 2.61
N ASP A 129 -8.93 -6.29 3.66
CA ASP A 129 -10.29 -6.80 3.89
C ASP A 129 -11.30 -5.67 4.13
N GLU A 130 -10.88 -4.65 4.87
CA GLU A 130 -11.73 -3.48 5.12
C GLU A 130 -11.87 -2.61 3.87
N ALA A 131 -10.82 -2.50 3.06
CA ALA A 131 -10.91 -1.85 1.76
C ALA A 131 -11.87 -2.60 0.83
N ALA A 132 -11.80 -3.93 0.80
CA ALA A 132 -12.73 -4.79 0.05
C ALA A 132 -14.18 -4.58 0.51
N ALA A 133 -14.43 -4.60 1.82
CA ALA A 133 -15.75 -4.35 2.37
C ALA A 133 -16.26 -2.93 2.10
N ALA A 134 -15.37 -1.93 2.05
CA ALA A 134 -15.72 -0.57 1.68
C ALA A 134 -16.07 -0.46 0.18
N LEU A 135 -15.29 -1.08 -0.70
CA LEU A 135 -15.51 -1.09 -2.14
C LEU A 135 -16.78 -1.83 -2.55
N ALA A 136 -17.08 -2.96 -1.90
CA ALA A 136 -18.28 -3.76 -2.19
C ALA A 136 -19.61 -3.01 -1.96
N ARG A 137 -19.59 -1.92 -1.17
CA ARG A 137 -20.76 -1.07 -0.90
C ARG A 137 -20.85 0.15 -1.82
N LEU A 138 -19.93 0.31 -2.76
CA LEU A 138 -19.94 1.44 -3.68
C LEU A 138 -20.92 1.17 -4.82
N ASP A 139 -21.79 2.14 -5.07
CA ASP A 139 -22.59 2.21 -6.28
C ASP A 139 -22.06 3.36 -7.12
N ALA A 140 -21.47 3.02 -8.27
CA ALA A 140 -20.93 3.98 -9.22
C ALA A 140 -21.91 4.30 -10.38
N SER A 141 -23.14 3.78 -10.32
CA SER A 141 -24.13 3.96 -11.39
C SER A 141 -24.52 5.44 -11.56
N GLY A 142 -24.52 5.90 -12.81
CA GLY A 142 -24.89 7.27 -13.16
C GLY A 142 -23.92 8.36 -12.66
N LEU A 143 -22.73 8.00 -12.20
CA LEU A 143 -21.74 8.96 -11.71
C LEU A 143 -20.77 9.44 -12.81
N PRO A 144 -20.10 10.59 -12.61
CA PRO A 144 -19.11 11.11 -13.54
C PRO A 144 -18.05 10.07 -13.93
N PRO A 145 -17.66 9.96 -15.21
CA PRO A 145 -16.66 8.99 -15.67
C PRO A 145 -15.33 9.06 -14.90
N SER A 146 -14.92 10.24 -14.44
CA SER A 146 -13.72 10.41 -13.61
C SER A 146 -13.82 9.67 -12.27
N LEU A 147 -14.97 9.70 -11.60
CA LEU A 147 -15.20 8.96 -10.35
C LEU A 147 -15.24 7.45 -10.59
N VAL A 148 -15.84 7.01 -11.70
CA VAL A 148 -15.84 5.61 -12.10
C VAL A 148 -14.39 5.13 -12.32
N ALA A 149 -13.57 5.92 -13.03
CA ALA A 149 -12.16 5.59 -13.24
C ALA A 149 -11.38 5.44 -11.93
N VAL A 150 -11.57 6.35 -10.97
CA VAL A 150 -10.94 6.27 -9.64
C VAL A 150 -11.43 5.05 -8.85
N ALA A 151 -12.72 4.72 -8.92
CA ALA A 151 -13.27 3.53 -8.28
C ALA A 151 -12.66 2.24 -8.84
N GLU A 152 -12.55 2.13 -10.17
CA GLU A 152 -11.97 0.99 -10.85
C GLU A 152 -10.45 0.88 -10.64
N LEU A 153 -9.72 2.00 -10.59
CA LEU A 153 -8.31 2.02 -10.18
C LEU A 153 -8.13 1.53 -8.74
N THR A 154 -9.01 1.94 -7.83
CA THR A 154 -8.97 1.49 -6.43
C THR A 154 -9.27 -0.01 -6.32
N ALA A 155 -10.23 -0.51 -7.11
CA ALA A 155 -10.54 -1.94 -7.21
C ALA A 155 -9.38 -2.74 -7.83
N ALA A 156 -8.71 -2.19 -8.84
CA ALA A 156 -7.52 -2.78 -9.44
C ALA A 156 -6.38 -2.89 -8.43
N GLU A 157 -6.08 -1.84 -7.67
CA GLU A 157 -5.04 -1.88 -6.63
C GLU A 157 -5.34 -2.96 -5.58
N LEU A 158 -6.58 -3.04 -5.10
CA LEU A 158 -7.00 -4.11 -4.18
C LEU A 158 -6.76 -5.49 -4.79
N ALA A 159 -7.24 -5.71 -6.02
CA ALA A 159 -7.12 -6.99 -6.70
C ALA A 159 -5.65 -7.40 -6.92
N LEU A 160 -4.78 -6.45 -7.30
CA LEU A 160 -3.34 -6.68 -7.45
C LEU A 160 -2.69 -7.10 -6.12
N ARG A 161 -3.02 -6.40 -5.03
CA ARG A 161 -2.47 -6.68 -3.69
C ARG A 161 -3.02 -7.95 -3.07
N SER A 162 -4.18 -8.41 -3.53
CA SER A 162 -4.74 -9.73 -3.22
C SER A 162 -4.37 -10.82 -4.22
N LEU A 163 -3.50 -10.53 -5.20
CA LEU A 163 -3.06 -11.46 -6.26
C LEU A 163 -4.20 -12.02 -7.14
N HIS A 164 -5.34 -11.34 -7.20
CA HIS A 164 -6.44 -11.66 -8.13
C HIS A 164 -6.19 -11.00 -9.50
N ILE A 165 -5.20 -11.51 -10.24
CA ILE A 165 -4.66 -10.83 -11.44
C ILE A 165 -5.72 -10.65 -12.54
N GLY A 166 -6.61 -11.63 -12.75
CA GLY A 166 -7.70 -11.49 -13.71
C GLY A 166 -8.67 -10.35 -13.35
N ALA A 167 -9.05 -10.25 -12.07
CA ALA A 167 -9.90 -9.16 -11.59
C ALA A 167 -9.21 -7.79 -11.72
N ALA A 168 -7.90 -7.73 -11.45
CA ALA A 168 -7.11 -6.52 -11.64
C ALA A 168 -7.08 -6.06 -13.10
N ARG A 169 -6.82 -6.97 -14.05
CA ARG A 169 -6.82 -6.64 -15.49
C ARG A 169 -8.20 -6.12 -15.95
N ASN A 170 -9.28 -6.75 -15.49
CA ASN A 170 -10.65 -6.32 -15.83
C ASN A 170 -10.97 -4.94 -15.24
N ALA A 171 -10.58 -4.68 -13.99
CA ALA A 171 -10.75 -3.37 -13.36
C ALA A 171 -9.93 -2.28 -14.08
N LEU A 172 -8.68 -2.56 -14.45
CA LEU A 172 -7.84 -1.63 -15.22
C LEU A 172 -8.41 -1.33 -16.62
N ALA A 173 -9.07 -2.30 -17.26
CA ALA A 173 -9.77 -2.07 -18.52
C ALA A 173 -10.96 -1.10 -18.32
N ARG A 174 -11.81 -1.35 -17.33
CA ARG A 174 -12.93 -0.44 -17.01
C ARG A 174 -12.45 0.96 -16.58
N ALA A 175 -11.35 1.03 -15.85
CA ALA A 175 -10.72 2.28 -15.47
C ALA A 175 -10.23 3.08 -16.68
N HIS A 176 -9.62 2.40 -17.66
CA HIS A 176 -9.19 3.01 -18.92
C HIS A 176 -10.38 3.62 -19.69
N ASP A 177 -11.42 2.82 -19.94
CA ASP A 177 -12.62 3.28 -20.65
C ASP A 177 -13.28 4.49 -19.96
N ALA A 178 -13.31 4.47 -18.63
CA ALA A 178 -13.86 5.57 -17.85
C ALA A 178 -12.97 6.82 -17.87
N ALA A 179 -11.65 6.66 -17.82
CA ALA A 179 -10.68 7.76 -17.93
C ALA A 179 -10.70 8.42 -19.31
N ASP A 180 -10.85 7.63 -20.38
CA ASP A 180 -11.00 8.13 -21.76
C ASP A 180 -12.27 8.99 -21.88
N ARG A 181 -13.41 8.48 -21.41
CA ARG A 181 -14.67 9.24 -21.37
C ARG A 181 -14.59 10.49 -20.50
N ALA A 182 -13.77 10.47 -19.45
CA ALA A 182 -13.56 11.64 -18.59
C ALA A 182 -12.69 12.71 -19.27
N CYS A 183 -11.89 12.33 -20.28
CA CYS A 183 -10.91 13.19 -20.95
C CYS A 183 -9.94 13.85 -19.97
N VAL A 184 -9.52 13.13 -18.92
CA VAL A 184 -8.57 13.61 -17.91
C VAL A 184 -7.21 12.94 -18.13
N PRO A 185 -6.20 13.63 -18.69
CA PRO A 185 -4.90 13.04 -19.01
C PRO A 185 -4.19 12.40 -17.81
N ALA A 186 -4.34 12.99 -16.61
CA ALA A 186 -3.75 12.46 -15.39
C ALA A 186 -4.29 11.06 -15.03
N LEU A 187 -5.60 10.82 -15.23
CA LEU A 187 -6.20 9.50 -14.97
C LEU A 187 -5.73 8.47 -15.98
N LEU A 188 -5.57 8.84 -17.25
CA LEU A 188 -5.01 7.95 -18.27
C LEU A 188 -3.57 7.55 -17.96
N ALA A 189 -2.76 8.50 -17.49
CA ALA A 189 -1.40 8.22 -17.04
C ALA A 189 -1.36 7.26 -15.84
N GLU A 190 -2.26 7.44 -14.86
CA GLU A 190 -2.37 6.57 -13.68
C GLU A 190 -2.78 5.13 -14.08
N VAL A 191 -3.74 4.98 -14.99
CA VAL A 191 -4.14 3.68 -15.54
C VAL A 191 -3.00 3.02 -16.32
N ALA A 192 -2.26 3.79 -17.11
CA ALA A 192 -1.13 3.29 -17.88
C ALA A 192 0.01 2.78 -16.97
N GLU A 193 0.34 3.52 -15.91
CA GLU A 193 1.34 3.11 -14.93
C GLU A 193 0.92 1.85 -14.16
N ALA A 194 -0.35 1.77 -13.74
CA ALA A 194 -0.88 0.58 -13.06
C ALA A 194 -0.89 -0.66 -13.98
N ARG A 195 -1.14 -0.48 -15.28
CA ARG A 195 -0.98 -1.54 -16.29
C ARG A 195 0.47 -1.95 -16.46
N ALA A 196 1.38 -0.98 -16.60
CA ALA A 196 2.82 -1.27 -16.73
C ALA A 196 3.37 -2.03 -15.52
N ALA A 197 2.83 -1.79 -14.32
CA ALA A 197 3.22 -2.51 -13.11
C ALA A 197 2.92 -4.02 -13.16
N LEU A 198 1.97 -4.49 -13.98
CA LEU A 198 1.71 -5.93 -14.18
C LEU A 198 2.81 -6.63 -14.97
N ASP A 199 3.45 -5.90 -15.89
CA ASP A 199 4.45 -6.45 -16.80
C ASP A 199 5.87 -6.40 -16.22
N ARG A 200 6.06 -5.66 -15.13
CA ARG A 200 7.32 -5.58 -14.40
C ARG A 200 7.52 -6.80 -13.49
N PRO A 201 8.77 -7.28 -13.30
CA PRO A 201 9.10 -8.27 -12.28
C PRO A 201 8.58 -7.87 -10.89
N ALA A 202 8.00 -8.82 -10.18
CA ALA A 202 7.42 -8.63 -8.84
C ALA A 202 8.16 -9.39 -7.75
N ALA A 203 8.85 -10.47 -8.11
CA ALA A 203 9.64 -11.31 -7.22
C ALA A 203 10.74 -12.03 -8.00
N ARG A 204 11.64 -12.69 -7.27
CA ARG A 204 12.66 -13.58 -7.80
C ARG A 204 12.46 -14.96 -7.22
N ARG A 205 12.43 -15.99 -8.06
CA ARG A 205 12.43 -17.38 -7.63
C ARG A 205 13.87 -17.88 -7.58
N LEU A 206 14.27 -18.48 -6.46
CA LEU A 206 15.55 -19.18 -6.39
C LEU A 206 15.44 -20.52 -7.14
N VAL A 207 16.39 -20.77 -8.03
CA VAL A 207 16.49 -22.01 -8.83
C VAL A 207 17.92 -22.55 -8.75
N ALA A 208 18.12 -23.83 -9.07
CA ALA A 208 19.45 -24.42 -9.12
C ALA A 208 20.31 -23.65 -10.14
N GLY A 209 21.34 -22.94 -9.65
CA GLY A 209 22.27 -22.16 -10.47
C GLY A 209 21.93 -20.68 -10.66
N GLY A 210 20.88 -20.13 -9.99
CA GLY A 210 20.63 -18.68 -10.03
C GLY A 210 19.24 -18.25 -9.56
N GLU A 211 18.80 -17.09 -10.07
CA GLU A 211 17.50 -16.48 -9.76
C GLU A 211 16.70 -16.26 -11.05
N GLN A 212 15.40 -16.55 -11.01
CA GLN A 212 14.47 -16.27 -12.10
C GLN A 212 13.52 -15.13 -11.69
N ALA A 213 13.48 -14.06 -12.47
CA ALA A 213 12.51 -12.99 -12.27
C ALA A 213 11.09 -13.46 -12.63
N LEU A 214 10.10 -13.17 -11.77
CA LEU A 214 8.70 -13.52 -11.97
C LEU A 214 7.82 -12.28 -11.94
N ARG A 215 6.84 -12.21 -12.84
CA ARG A 215 5.76 -11.22 -12.83
C ARG A 215 4.64 -11.63 -11.87
N LEU A 216 3.66 -10.73 -11.67
CA LEU A 216 2.57 -10.95 -10.71
C LEU A 216 1.68 -12.15 -11.03
N ASP A 217 1.41 -12.42 -12.30
CA ASP A 217 0.65 -13.61 -12.74
C ASP A 217 1.43 -14.91 -12.51
N GLU A 218 2.72 -14.91 -12.77
CA GLU A 218 3.59 -16.06 -12.50
C GLU A 218 3.72 -16.35 -11.00
N VAL A 219 3.80 -15.30 -10.16
CA VAL A 219 3.75 -15.45 -8.69
C VAL A 219 2.40 -15.99 -8.24
N ALA A 220 1.28 -15.47 -8.77
CA ALA A 220 -0.05 -15.95 -8.42
C ALA A 220 -0.24 -17.44 -8.82
N ALA A 221 0.23 -17.83 -10.01
CA ALA A 221 0.19 -19.21 -10.48
C ALA A 221 1.06 -20.13 -9.62
N LEU A 222 2.26 -19.68 -9.22
CA LEU A 222 3.15 -20.43 -8.33
C LEU A 222 2.50 -20.66 -6.95
N LEU A 223 1.90 -19.63 -6.36
CA LEU A 223 1.24 -19.74 -5.06
C LEU A 223 -0.03 -20.61 -5.11
N ALA A 224 -0.69 -20.68 -6.27
CA ALA A 224 -1.84 -21.56 -6.49
C ALA A 224 -1.44 -23.02 -6.82
N SER A 225 -0.15 -23.28 -7.06
CA SER A 225 0.35 -24.63 -7.36
C SER A 225 0.50 -25.49 -6.09
N ASP A 226 0.82 -26.76 -6.30
CA ASP A 226 1.08 -27.72 -5.21
C ASP A 226 2.46 -27.55 -4.57
N ALA A 227 3.29 -26.61 -5.04
CA ALA A 227 4.62 -26.36 -4.47
C ALA A 227 4.54 -25.79 -3.05
N LEU A 228 5.49 -26.21 -2.20
CA LEU A 228 5.74 -25.56 -0.91
C LEU A 228 6.51 -24.27 -1.14
N VAL A 229 5.82 -23.14 -1.08
CA VAL A 229 6.43 -21.82 -1.31
C VAL A 229 6.81 -21.18 0.01
N VAL A 230 8.09 -20.83 0.18
CA VAL A 230 8.55 -19.89 1.20
C VAL A 230 8.68 -18.52 0.56
N ASP A 231 7.81 -17.60 0.94
CA ASP A 231 7.69 -16.28 0.33
C ASP A 231 8.25 -15.19 1.26
N ALA A 232 9.39 -14.64 0.88
CA ALA A 232 10.07 -13.56 1.57
C ALA A 232 9.52 -12.16 1.27
N CYS A 233 8.72 -11.99 0.21
CA CYS A 233 7.96 -10.76 -0.01
C CYS A 233 6.90 -10.58 1.07
N ARG A 234 6.14 -11.65 1.36
CA ARG A 234 5.02 -11.66 2.32
C ARG A 234 5.38 -12.25 3.68
N ARG A 235 6.62 -12.77 3.82
CA ARG A 235 7.19 -13.39 5.02
C ARG A 235 6.30 -14.49 5.60
N GLY A 236 6.05 -15.51 4.81
CA GLY A 236 5.32 -16.70 5.22
C GLY A 236 5.63 -17.89 4.34
N LEU A 237 4.92 -18.98 4.57
CA LEU A 237 5.00 -20.15 3.70
C LEU A 237 3.66 -20.85 3.58
N GLY A 238 3.47 -21.59 2.49
CA GLY A 238 2.22 -22.27 2.21
C GLY A 238 2.27 -23.20 1.00
N VAL A 239 1.19 -23.97 0.85
CA VAL A 239 0.90 -24.84 -0.31
C VAL A 239 -0.54 -24.57 -0.70
N GLY A 240 -0.79 -24.23 -1.97
CA GLY A 240 -2.12 -23.85 -2.45
C GLY A 240 -2.81 -22.81 -1.56
N THR A 241 -3.97 -23.15 -1.00
CA THR A 241 -4.75 -22.25 -0.12
C THR A 241 -4.27 -22.22 1.33
N ALA A 242 -3.42 -23.16 1.74
CA ALA A 242 -2.92 -23.22 3.12
C ALA A 242 -1.75 -22.25 3.31
N TRP A 243 -1.95 -21.21 4.12
CA TRP A 243 -0.94 -20.17 4.37
C TRP A 243 -0.59 -20.04 5.86
N ARG A 244 0.70 -19.91 6.17
CA ARG A 244 1.24 -19.68 7.51
C ARG A 244 2.03 -18.37 7.56
N PRO A 245 1.47 -17.29 8.14
CA PRO A 245 2.17 -16.03 8.24
C PRO A 245 3.28 -16.09 9.30
N LEU A 246 4.49 -15.67 8.93
CA LEU A 246 5.66 -15.59 9.83
C LEU A 246 6.22 -14.17 9.93
N ALA A 247 5.55 -13.16 9.37
CA ALA A 247 6.00 -11.75 9.38
C ALA A 247 6.31 -11.21 10.79
N ARG A 248 5.54 -11.63 11.80
CA ARG A 248 5.74 -11.27 13.22
C ARG A 248 6.70 -12.21 13.97
N ARG A 249 7.23 -13.22 13.30
CA ARG A 249 8.12 -14.26 13.85
C ARG A 249 9.42 -14.31 13.04
N PRO A 250 10.24 -13.24 13.06
CA PRO A 250 11.38 -13.07 12.16
C PRO A 250 12.40 -14.20 12.25
N VAL A 251 12.62 -14.74 13.45
CA VAL A 251 13.51 -15.89 13.68
C VAL A 251 12.98 -17.15 13.00
N LEU A 252 11.68 -17.45 13.16
CA LEU A 252 11.09 -18.64 12.53
C LEU A 252 11.07 -18.53 11.01
N PHE A 253 10.82 -17.33 10.49
CA PHE A 253 10.91 -17.08 9.05
C PHE A 253 12.33 -17.30 8.52
N ALA A 254 13.35 -16.75 9.21
CA ALA A 254 14.75 -16.93 8.81
C ALA A 254 15.16 -18.41 8.78
N LEU A 255 14.71 -19.21 9.76
CA LEU A 255 14.95 -20.66 9.78
C LEU A 255 14.22 -21.37 8.64
N ALA A 256 12.94 -21.07 8.41
CA ALA A 256 12.16 -21.68 7.32
C ALA A 256 12.78 -21.39 5.94
N ARG A 257 13.23 -20.14 5.75
CA ARG A 257 13.90 -19.71 4.51
C ARG A 257 15.22 -20.44 4.29
N ALA A 258 16.10 -20.46 5.29
CA ALA A 258 17.39 -21.15 5.18
C ALA A 258 17.23 -22.65 4.88
N LEU A 259 16.26 -23.31 5.50
CA LEU A 259 15.97 -24.72 5.22
C LEU A 259 15.41 -24.94 3.80
N ALA A 260 14.59 -24.02 3.30
CA ALA A 260 14.02 -24.10 1.96
C ALA A 260 15.04 -23.78 0.86
N GLU A 261 15.97 -22.84 1.11
CA GLU A 261 17.08 -22.51 0.20
C GLU A 261 18.01 -23.70 -0.02
N ALA A 262 18.26 -24.50 1.02
CA ALA A 262 19.15 -25.65 0.95
C ALA A 262 18.47 -26.94 0.45
N TRP A 263 17.14 -26.96 0.34
CA TRP A 263 16.40 -28.12 -0.14
C TRP A 263 16.90 -28.55 -1.54
N PRO A 264 17.10 -29.85 -1.81
CA PRO A 264 16.74 -31.02 -1.00
C PRO A 264 17.79 -31.44 0.05
N GLY A 265 18.84 -30.66 0.26
CA GLY A 265 19.88 -30.90 1.27
C GLY A 265 19.51 -30.43 2.68
N ASP A 266 20.40 -30.71 3.63
CA ASP A 266 20.29 -30.24 5.01
C ASP A 266 21.10 -28.98 5.29
N VAL A 267 20.81 -28.32 6.41
CA VAL A 267 21.52 -27.12 6.86
C VAL A 267 22.14 -27.35 8.23
N ASP A 268 23.43 -27.05 8.36
CA ASP A 268 24.17 -27.14 9.62
C ASP A 268 23.58 -26.26 10.71
N ARG A 269 23.64 -26.74 11.97
CA ARG A 269 23.17 -26.01 13.15
C ARG A 269 23.84 -24.64 13.29
N GLU A 270 25.13 -24.56 13.01
CA GLU A 270 25.88 -23.31 13.13
C GLU A 270 25.51 -22.30 12.04
N ALA A 271 25.20 -22.75 10.82
CA ALA A 271 24.67 -21.90 9.76
C ALA A 271 23.27 -21.36 10.11
N LEU A 272 22.39 -22.20 10.66
CA LEU A 272 21.07 -21.79 11.14
C LEU A 272 21.16 -20.78 12.30
N ILE A 273 22.10 -20.96 13.23
CA ILE A 273 22.35 -20.00 14.30
C ILE A 273 22.85 -18.67 13.73
N ALA A 274 23.78 -18.72 12.79
CA ALA A 274 24.33 -17.53 12.16
C ALA A 274 23.25 -16.72 11.44
N CYS A 275 22.37 -17.35 10.65
CA CYS A 275 21.31 -16.66 9.93
C CYS A 275 20.21 -16.14 10.87
N ALA A 276 19.73 -16.96 11.81
CA ALA A 276 18.53 -16.64 12.59
C ALA A 276 18.81 -15.74 13.81
N PHE A 277 20.00 -15.87 14.42
CA PHE A 277 20.39 -15.10 15.60
C PHE A 277 21.43 -14.00 15.30
N ARG A 278 21.91 -13.90 14.05
CA ARG A 278 22.89 -12.90 13.60
C ARG A 278 24.17 -12.89 14.44
N THR A 279 24.66 -14.08 14.80
CA THR A 279 25.93 -14.26 15.53
C THR A 279 26.86 -15.23 14.81
N ARG A 280 28.14 -14.89 14.71
CA ARG A 280 29.17 -15.75 14.12
C ARG A 280 29.88 -16.64 15.14
N HIS A 281 29.65 -16.38 16.44
CA HIS A 281 30.25 -17.12 17.55
C HIS A 281 29.15 -17.81 18.36
N PRO A 282 28.65 -18.95 17.87
CA PRO A 282 27.63 -19.74 18.55
C PRO A 282 28.14 -20.29 19.87
N ASN A 283 27.24 -20.46 20.84
CA ASN A 283 27.54 -21.05 22.15
C ASN A 283 26.41 -22.03 22.52
N GLU A 284 26.53 -22.71 23.66
CA GLU A 284 25.56 -23.73 24.04
C GLU A 284 24.14 -23.16 24.25
N SER A 285 24.04 -21.92 24.75
CA SER A 285 22.76 -21.21 24.86
C SER A 285 22.12 -20.95 23.49
N HIS A 286 22.91 -20.61 22.46
CA HIS A 286 22.41 -20.48 21.09
C HIS A 286 21.92 -21.82 20.54
N ARG A 287 22.62 -22.92 20.81
CA ARG A 287 22.17 -24.27 20.39
C ARG A 287 20.89 -24.68 21.10
N ALA A 288 20.77 -24.42 22.39
CA ALA A 288 19.52 -24.65 23.14
C ALA A 288 18.36 -23.82 22.56
N ARG A 289 18.61 -22.54 22.28
CA ARG A 289 17.61 -21.68 21.63
C ARG A 289 17.22 -22.18 20.25
N LEU A 290 18.17 -22.61 19.41
CA LEU A 290 17.89 -23.18 18.10
C LEU A 290 16.93 -24.37 18.20
N ARG A 291 17.16 -25.30 19.14
CA ARG A 291 16.26 -26.46 19.35
C ARG A 291 14.83 -26.01 19.66
N VAL A 292 14.66 -24.99 20.51
CA VAL A 292 13.35 -24.43 20.86
C VAL A 292 12.67 -23.80 19.65
N GLU A 293 13.38 -22.98 18.87
CA GLU A 293 12.80 -22.30 17.70
C GLU A 293 12.47 -23.29 16.57
N ILE A 294 13.30 -24.33 16.36
CA ILE A 294 12.98 -25.43 15.43
C ILE A 294 11.73 -26.19 15.90
N GLY A 295 11.59 -26.47 17.20
CA GLY A 295 10.38 -27.08 17.75
C GLY A 295 9.12 -26.23 17.51
N ARG A 296 9.21 -24.92 17.68
CA ARG A 296 8.12 -23.98 17.37
C ARG A 296 7.81 -23.94 15.88
N LEU A 297 8.83 -23.95 15.02
CA LEU A 297 8.64 -23.97 13.58
C LEU A 297 7.93 -25.26 13.14
N ARG A 298 8.38 -26.43 13.62
CA ARG A 298 7.73 -27.73 13.40
C ARG A 298 6.23 -27.69 13.73
N ALA A 299 5.88 -27.17 14.91
CA ALA A 299 4.49 -27.07 15.33
C ALA A 299 3.63 -26.22 14.37
N LEU A 300 4.19 -25.16 13.80
CA LEU A 300 3.47 -24.28 12.86
C LEU A 300 3.31 -24.89 11.46
N VAL A 301 4.32 -25.63 11.00
CA VAL A 301 4.40 -26.11 9.61
C VAL A 301 3.99 -27.57 9.46
N THR A 302 3.55 -28.24 10.53
CA THR A 302 3.29 -29.69 10.54
C THR A 302 2.32 -30.22 9.47
N THR A 303 1.48 -29.35 8.91
CA THR A 303 0.50 -29.68 7.86
C THR A 303 1.04 -29.42 6.44
N LEU A 304 2.22 -28.80 6.35
CA LEU A 304 2.87 -28.36 5.12
C LEU A 304 4.19 -29.09 4.87
N ALA A 305 4.97 -29.31 5.94
CA ALA A 305 6.28 -29.94 5.89
C ALA A 305 6.69 -30.55 7.23
N HIS A 306 7.60 -31.50 7.16
CA HIS A 306 8.36 -32.02 8.30
C HIS A 306 9.76 -31.40 8.33
N ILE A 307 10.28 -31.16 9.52
CA ILE A 307 11.67 -30.75 9.72
C ILE A 307 12.35 -31.85 10.50
N GLU A 308 13.29 -32.56 9.88
CA GLU A 308 13.96 -33.70 10.49
C GLU A 308 15.36 -33.30 10.96
N ALA A 309 15.84 -33.93 12.04
CA ALA A 309 17.20 -33.72 12.51
C ALA A 309 18.16 -34.61 11.70
N THR A 310 19.29 -34.05 11.28
CA THR A 310 20.40 -34.79 10.67
C THR A 310 21.57 -34.87 11.65
N ALA A 311 22.66 -35.54 11.24
CA ALA A 311 23.89 -35.61 12.04
C ALA A 311 24.40 -34.19 12.39
N GLY A 312 24.50 -33.31 11.39
CA GLY A 312 25.00 -31.93 11.55
C GLY A 312 23.94 -30.87 11.80
N GLY A 313 22.68 -31.14 11.45
CA GLY A 313 21.75 -30.08 11.11
C GLY A 313 20.28 -30.45 11.17
N PHE A 314 19.54 -29.82 10.26
CA PHE A 314 18.12 -30.07 10.00
C PHE A 314 17.84 -30.02 8.51
N ILE A 315 16.86 -30.82 8.06
CA ILE A 315 16.39 -30.86 6.68
C ILE A 315 14.88 -30.61 6.64
N LEU A 316 14.43 -29.87 5.62
CA LEU A 316 13.00 -29.67 5.33
C LEU A 316 12.52 -30.74 4.37
N ARG A 317 11.43 -31.42 4.72
CA ARG A 317 10.73 -32.36 3.83
C ARG A 317 9.29 -31.89 3.64
N PRO A 318 8.88 -31.49 2.43
CA PRO A 318 7.49 -31.15 2.18
C PRO A 318 6.55 -32.35 2.43
N CYS A 319 5.31 -32.08 2.81
CA CYS A 319 4.29 -33.12 2.91
C CYS A 319 3.81 -33.50 1.50
N GLY A 320 4.19 -34.69 1.03
CA GLY A 320 3.89 -35.17 -0.34
C GLY A 320 5.03 -34.95 -1.32
N GLU A 321 4.82 -35.36 -2.58
CA GLU A 321 5.81 -35.19 -3.66
C GLU A 321 5.70 -33.81 -4.30
N CYS A 322 5.92 -32.75 -3.51
CA CYS A 322 5.94 -31.39 -4.03
C CYS A 322 7.32 -30.74 -3.96
N ALA A 323 7.57 -29.82 -4.89
CA ALA A 323 8.81 -29.05 -4.91
C ALA A 323 8.79 -27.97 -3.83
N VAL A 324 9.95 -27.67 -3.24
CA VAL A 324 10.13 -26.49 -2.39
C VAL A 324 10.63 -25.33 -3.23
N VAL A 325 10.00 -24.18 -3.10
CA VAL A 325 10.34 -22.97 -3.86
C VAL A 325 10.53 -21.79 -2.91
N VAL A 326 11.62 -21.05 -3.10
CA VAL A 326 11.86 -19.81 -2.36
C VAL A 326 11.60 -18.62 -3.28
N LEU A 327 10.71 -17.73 -2.84
CA LEU A 327 10.47 -16.43 -3.46
C LEU A 327 11.18 -15.34 -2.65
N GLU A 328 12.06 -14.60 -3.31
CA GLU A 328 12.74 -13.42 -2.78
C GLU A 328 12.12 -12.13 -3.34
N PRO A 329 12.12 -11.03 -2.57
CA PRO A 329 11.78 -9.71 -3.07
C PRO A 329 12.58 -9.35 -4.33
N PRO A 330 12.05 -8.48 -5.21
CA PRO A 330 12.77 -7.98 -6.39
C PRO A 330 13.91 -7.01 -6.01
N ILE A 331 14.01 -6.64 -4.73
CA ILE A 331 15.07 -5.80 -4.16
C ILE A 331 15.64 -6.41 -2.91
N ASP A 332 16.96 -6.30 -2.74
CA ASP A 332 17.61 -6.79 -1.54
C ASP A 332 17.40 -5.84 -0.34
N GLY A 333 17.35 -6.47 0.84
CA GLY A 333 17.43 -5.82 2.14
C GLY A 333 16.15 -5.86 2.98
N ASP A 334 16.35 -5.84 4.29
CA ASP A 334 15.29 -5.98 5.31
C ASP A 334 14.25 -4.84 5.29
N GLN A 335 14.56 -3.71 4.64
CA GLN A 335 13.71 -2.51 4.58
C GLN A 335 12.85 -2.44 3.30
N ALA A 336 12.70 -3.54 2.55
CA ALA A 336 12.00 -3.57 1.26
C ALA A 336 10.60 -2.95 1.31
N SER A 337 9.79 -3.22 2.35
CA SER A 337 8.45 -2.62 2.50
C SER A 337 8.48 -1.11 2.75
N LEU A 338 9.49 -0.60 3.46
CA LEU A 338 9.64 0.84 3.68
C LEU A 338 10.05 1.54 2.38
N VAL A 339 10.96 0.95 1.61
CA VAL A 339 11.35 1.47 0.29
C VAL A 339 10.16 1.43 -0.65
N ALA A 340 9.39 0.33 -0.68
CA ALA A 340 8.18 0.19 -1.48
C ALA A 340 7.16 1.31 -1.23
N LEU A 341 6.92 1.67 0.04
CA LEU A 341 6.04 2.79 0.39
C LEU A 341 6.56 4.14 -0.13
N LEU A 342 7.87 4.39 -0.03
CA LEU A 342 8.49 5.64 -0.49
C LEU A 342 8.62 5.74 -2.01
N SER A 343 8.40 4.64 -2.74
CA SER A 343 8.57 4.55 -4.19
C SER A 343 7.41 5.16 -4.97
N ASP A 344 6.31 5.52 -4.30
CA ASP A 344 5.17 6.22 -4.89
C ASP A 344 5.47 7.70 -5.23
N GLY A 345 6.69 8.17 -4.92
CA GLY A 345 7.14 9.53 -5.15
C GLY A 345 6.53 10.58 -4.21
N ALA A 346 5.64 10.17 -3.31
CA ALA A 346 4.98 11.07 -2.37
C ALA A 346 5.86 11.37 -1.15
N ALA A 347 5.61 12.52 -0.50
CA ALA A 347 6.34 12.94 0.68
C ALA A 347 5.66 12.41 1.96
N TRP A 348 6.22 11.34 2.54
CA TRP A 348 5.67 10.67 3.73
C TRP A 348 6.16 11.28 5.04
N SER A 349 5.32 11.30 6.08
CA SER A 349 5.80 11.54 7.45
C SER A 349 6.24 10.23 8.11
N THR A 350 7.15 10.30 9.08
CA THR A 350 7.55 9.13 9.90
C THR A 350 6.34 8.49 10.60
N SER A 351 5.37 9.30 11.05
CA SER A 351 4.15 8.81 11.69
C SER A 351 3.23 8.04 10.74
N ALA A 352 3.08 8.50 9.49
CA ALA A 352 2.26 7.82 8.50
C ALA A 352 2.89 6.50 8.06
N LEU A 353 4.21 6.46 7.88
CA LEU A 353 4.95 5.23 7.59
C LEU A 353 4.84 4.22 8.74
N ALA A 354 4.94 4.69 9.98
CA ALA A 354 4.74 3.84 11.17
C ALA A 354 3.33 3.23 11.22
N LEU A 355 2.30 4.02 10.89
CA LEU A 355 0.92 3.52 10.78
C LEU A 355 0.78 2.47 9.67
N ALA A 356 1.33 2.73 8.48
CA ALA A 356 1.26 1.81 7.34
C ALA A 356 2.02 0.49 7.59
N LEU A 357 3.18 0.55 8.26
CA LEU A 357 4.00 -0.62 8.58
C LEU A 357 3.55 -1.36 9.84
N GLY A 358 2.62 -0.81 10.63
CA GLY A 358 2.26 -1.36 11.94
C GLY A 358 3.44 -1.42 12.91
N ALA A 359 4.37 -0.46 12.80
CA ALA A 359 5.62 -0.41 13.56
C ALA A 359 5.70 0.83 14.45
N SER A 360 6.64 0.85 15.40
CA SER A 360 6.89 2.05 16.21
C SER A 360 7.57 3.14 15.37
N GLN A 361 7.27 4.42 15.64
CA GLN A 361 7.95 5.54 14.97
C GLN A 361 9.47 5.49 15.18
N ARG A 362 9.95 5.02 16.34
CA ARG A 362 11.38 4.86 16.63
C ARG A 362 12.02 3.85 15.68
N THR A 363 11.35 2.72 15.43
CA THR A 363 11.84 1.69 14.51
C THR A 363 11.93 2.23 13.09
N VAL A 364 10.87 2.89 12.61
CA VAL A 364 10.83 3.48 11.26
C VAL A 364 11.87 4.60 11.12
N GLN A 365 12.03 5.46 12.13
CA GLN A 365 13.01 6.53 12.10
C GLN A 365 14.45 6.01 11.98
N ARG A 366 14.79 4.90 12.65
CA ARG A 366 16.10 4.26 12.51
C ARG A 366 16.33 3.76 11.08
N ALA A 367 15.36 3.03 10.54
CA ALA A 367 15.42 2.53 9.16
C ALA A 367 15.54 3.65 8.12
N LEU A 368 14.82 4.77 8.32
CA LEU A 368 14.91 5.93 7.44
C LEU A 368 16.29 6.60 7.45
N VAL A 369 16.93 6.70 8.62
CA VAL A 369 18.29 7.22 8.74
C VAL A 369 19.29 6.30 8.03
N GLU A 370 19.13 4.97 8.15
CA GLU A 370 19.95 3.99 7.42
C GLU A 370 19.75 4.12 5.90
N LEU A 371 18.51 4.29 5.43
CA LEU A 371 18.21 4.49 4.01
C LEU A 371 18.76 5.82 3.48
N GLU A 372 18.70 6.90 4.26
CA GLU A 372 19.28 8.20 3.90
C GLU A 372 20.80 8.14 3.81
N ALA A 373 21.45 7.49 4.77
CA ALA A 373 22.89 7.25 4.74
C ALA A 373 23.31 6.41 3.51
N ALA A 374 22.45 5.49 3.07
CA ALA A 374 22.65 4.70 1.86
C ALA A 374 22.21 5.42 0.55
N GLY A 375 21.76 6.66 0.61
CA GLY A 375 21.27 7.41 -0.56
C GLY A 375 19.96 6.90 -1.17
N ARG A 376 19.25 6.00 -0.47
CA ARG A 376 17.99 5.36 -0.91
C ARG A 376 16.74 6.12 -0.46
N ALA A 377 16.90 7.16 0.36
CA ALA A 377 15.84 8.08 0.76
C ALA A 377 16.43 9.47 1.01
N ARG A 378 15.60 10.51 0.94
CA ARG A 378 15.98 11.87 1.33
C ARG A 378 14.92 12.50 2.23
N SER A 379 15.37 13.32 3.18
CA SER A 379 14.48 14.15 3.98
C SER A 379 14.32 15.56 3.42
N ILE A 380 13.11 16.12 3.53
CA ILE A 380 12.79 17.52 3.23
C ILE A 380 12.08 18.15 4.44
N GLY A 381 12.22 19.47 4.62
CA GLY A 381 11.65 20.17 5.78
C GLY A 381 12.45 19.95 7.07
N ARG A 382 11.94 20.45 8.20
CA ARG A 382 12.64 20.43 9.50
C ARG A 382 11.70 20.02 10.64
N ALA A 383 12.25 19.33 11.64
CA ALA A 383 11.52 18.90 12.84
C ALA A 383 10.15 18.25 12.51
N ARG A 384 9.04 18.81 13.00
CA ARG A 384 7.68 18.30 12.80
C ARG A 384 7.16 18.34 11.35
N SER A 385 7.79 19.15 10.48
CA SER A 385 7.45 19.20 9.05
C SER A 385 8.36 18.31 8.20
N ARG A 386 9.27 17.54 8.82
CA ARG A 386 10.15 16.62 8.10
C ARG A 386 9.33 15.55 7.36
N ARG A 387 9.59 15.42 6.07
CA ARG A 387 9.02 14.40 5.19
C ARG A 387 10.12 13.61 4.51
N TRP A 388 9.79 12.39 4.12
CA TRP A 388 10.68 11.42 3.48
C TRP A 388 10.17 11.08 2.10
N LEU A 389 11.08 10.94 1.16
CA LEU A 389 10.78 10.51 -0.19
C LEU A 389 11.96 9.72 -0.76
N SER A 390 11.65 8.85 -1.71
CA SER A 390 12.62 8.14 -2.54
C SER A 390 12.34 8.46 -4.01
N PRO A 391 13.34 8.43 -4.89
CA PRO A 391 13.08 8.25 -6.31
C PRO A 391 12.18 7.01 -6.52
N PRO A 392 11.26 7.05 -7.50
CA PRO A 392 10.52 5.86 -7.90
C PRO A 392 11.49 4.74 -8.29
N LEU A 393 11.18 3.52 -7.87
CA LEU A 393 11.96 2.36 -8.28
C LEU A 393 11.61 2.00 -9.72
N ALA A 394 12.63 1.91 -10.57
CA ALA A 394 12.49 1.49 -11.95
C ALA A 394 12.79 0.00 -12.11
N GLY A 395 12.09 -0.65 -13.05
CA GLY A 395 12.41 -2.01 -13.50
C GLY A 395 11.73 -3.17 -12.75
N PHE A 396 10.98 -2.90 -11.68
CA PHE A 396 10.17 -3.91 -10.98
C PHE A 396 8.93 -3.25 -10.35
N THR A 397 7.97 -4.06 -9.94
CA THR A 397 6.79 -3.63 -9.20
C THR A 397 6.94 -3.89 -7.71
N THR A 398 6.44 -2.99 -6.88
CA THR A 398 6.53 -3.07 -5.41
C THR A 398 5.27 -3.64 -4.77
N ILE A 399 4.28 -4.07 -5.56
CA ILE A 399 2.95 -4.51 -5.10
C ILE A 399 3.03 -5.58 -3.99
N LEU A 400 3.95 -6.55 -4.11
CA LEU A 400 4.12 -7.62 -3.12
C LEU A 400 4.83 -7.17 -1.82
N LEU A 401 5.49 -6.02 -1.86
CA LEU A 401 6.25 -5.47 -0.73
C LEU A 401 5.44 -4.46 0.07
N LEU A 402 4.34 -3.93 -0.51
CA LEU A 402 3.43 -3.03 0.17
C LEU A 402 2.79 -3.74 1.37
N PRO A 403 2.54 -3.03 2.49
CA PRO A 403 1.99 -3.64 3.68
C PRO A 403 0.68 -4.37 3.39
N ALA A 404 0.58 -5.63 3.82
CA ALA A 404 -0.70 -6.28 4.00
C ALA A 404 -0.87 -6.46 5.51
N ALA A 405 -1.87 -5.80 6.09
CA ALA A 405 -2.34 -6.12 7.42
C ALA A 405 -2.95 -7.52 7.33
N LEU A 406 -2.12 -8.54 7.53
CA LEU A 406 -2.57 -9.92 7.56
C LEU A 406 -3.62 -10.05 8.66
N PRO A 407 -4.70 -10.81 8.43
CA PRO A 407 -5.65 -11.16 9.48
C PRO A 407 -4.87 -11.68 10.68
N ILE A 408 -5.20 -11.18 11.86
CA ILE A 408 -4.72 -11.76 13.11
C ILE A 408 -5.51 -13.06 13.25
N GLY A 409 -4.95 -14.14 12.71
CA GLY A 409 -5.41 -15.50 12.95
C GLY A 409 -5.15 -15.93 14.38
#